data_AF-A0A256L9E2-F1
#
_entry.id   AF-A0A256L9E2-F1
#
_cell.length_a   1.000
_cell.length_b   1.000
_cell.length_c   1.000
_cell.angle_alpha   90.00
_cell.angle_beta   90.00
_cell.angle_gamma   90.00
#
_symmetry.space_group_name_H-M   'P 1'
#
loop_
_entity.id
_entity.type
_entity.pdbx_description
1 polymer ?
#
loop_
_entity_poly.entity_id
_entity_poly.type
_entity_poly.pdbx_seq_one_letter_code
_entity_poly.pdbx_strand_id
1 'polypeptide(L)'
;MVIMMTTVKQEKQRINQLLSRDAKTDGNIDEIYNEAVDKLRAVVNQVFDKYSVDGVLVPANLHKKVTRSDMLLLKRQYDKLPDELELPEIERRDNYTAISQTSQRGLITATLGMALIGVTHLVVNRIKKNNATAVNDEVRYIQKNNDLSKTQNKCIRVKAKKIEKPDYTVENNEALRVPWLDRIWLDHDKLLNRVDSNINDMLKQGMRAEDITDKLFPENADSMRQDNIPKAVREASISAKRLARTEAATREDDLTEQAFKSKKVKYYDWVTEPGACKKCLAIANAGPYKFGDPDSPRPPMNSHPNCRCRRVPVDADEINAGKLAILAGSLSSTAKKRDKDQNDSSKIVAKRIEDGVWKDEINLEKQKRHLPVDVERTPEDGHSRTIFNSDVDIEALYNKYKGTGHIARTRKGKLTSAEVITTNHVLAYDNKGRKLYGFKIHYSKTGVHLVPWKGENNSEFK
;
A
#
# COMPACT_ATOMS: atom_id res chain seq x y z
N MET A 1 -27.66 -25.90 23.34
CA MET A 1 -27.25 -24.53 23.70
C MET A 1 -26.92 -23.81 22.40
N VAL A 2 -27.75 -22.86 21.97
CA VAL A 2 -27.46 -22.06 20.76
C VAL A 2 -26.32 -21.11 21.15
N ILE A 3 -25.14 -21.30 20.56
CA ILE A 3 -24.01 -20.39 20.76
C ILE A 3 -24.44 -19.05 20.15
N MET A 4 -24.69 -18.02 20.98
CA MET A 4 -24.92 -16.67 20.45
C MET A 4 -23.67 -16.23 19.70
N MET A 5 -23.76 -16.21 18.38
CA MET A 5 -22.75 -15.67 17.48
C MET A 5 -23.24 -14.36 16.87
N THR A 6 -22.30 -13.48 16.54
CA THR A 6 -22.60 -12.21 15.88
C THR A 6 -23.25 -12.47 14.52
N THR A 7 -24.33 -11.75 14.23
CA THR A 7 -25.11 -11.88 13.00
C THR A 7 -24.69 -10.86 11.93
N VAL A 8 -25.01 -11.12 10.66
CA VAL A 8 -24.79 -10.15 9.56
C VAL A 8 -25.45 -8.80 9.85
N LYS A 9 -26.64 -8.80 10.46
CA LYS A 9 -27.36 -7.56 10.82
C LYS A 9 -26.58 -6.76 11.87
N GLN A 10 -26.03 -7.42 12.89
CA GLN A 10 -25.19 -6.77 13.90
C GLN A 10 -23.90 -6.23 13.29
N GLU A 11 -23.23 -6.99 12.42
CA GLU A 11 -22.02 -6.53 11.73
C GLU A 11 -22.30 -5.31 10.83
N LYS A 12 -23.41 -5.28 10.09
CA LYS A 12 -23.82 -4.08 9.32
C LYS A 12 -24.07 -2.86 10.22
N GLN A 13 -24.72 -3.05 11.37
CA GLN A 13 -24.91 -1.97 12.35
C GLN A 13 -23.57 -1.50 12.91
N ARG A 14 -22.64 -2.42 13.18
CA ARG A 14 -21.29 -2.12 13.65
C ARG A 14 -20.52 -1.31 12.61
N ILE A 15 -20.59 -1.68 11.33
CA ILE A 15 -19.97 -0.92 10.24
C ILE A 15 -20.45 0.54 10.25
N ASN A 16 -21.75 0.79 10.38
CA ASN A 16 -22.28 2.15 10.45
C ASN A 16 -21.74 2.94 11.66
N GLN A 17 -21.58 2.30 12.82
CA GLN A 17 -20.96 2.92 13.99
C GLN A 17 -19.48 3.28 13.73
N LEU A 18 -18.74 2.38 13.07
CA LEU A 18 -17.34 2.63 12.71
C LEU A 18 -17.21 3.78 11.72
N LEU A 19 -18.08 3.86 10.71
CA LEU A 19 -18.11 4.96 9.74
C LEU A 19 -18.40 6.31 10.42
N SER A 20 -19.31 6.33 11.41
CA SER A 20 -19.58 7.54 12.20
C SER A 20 -18.39 7.97 13.05
N ARG A 21 -17.69 7.01 13.69
CA ARG A 21 -16.45 7.30 14.42
C ARG A 21 -15.37 7.85 13.48
N ASP A 22 -15.24 7.26 12.30
CA ASP A 22 -14.28 7.72 11.30
C ASP A 22 -14.55 9.15 10.88
N ALA A 23 -15.79 9.50 10.56
CA ALA A 23 -16.17 10.87 10.24
C ALA A 23 -15.77 11.87 11.35
N LYS A 24 -15.93 11.48 12.62
CA LYS A 24 -15.46 12.29 13.76
C LYS A 24 -13.94 12.44 13.75
N THR A 25 -13.20 11.34 13.62
CA THR A 25 -11.73 11.38 13.57
C THR A 25 -11.23 12.19 12.38
N ASP A 26 -11.87 12.07 11.22
CA ASP A 26 -11.55 12.81 10.00
C ASP A 26 -11.74 14.31 10.18
N GLY A 27 -12.85 14.75 10.79
CA GLY A 27 -13.08 16.16 11.09
C GLY A 27 -12.00 16.75 11.99
N ASN A 28 -11.56 16.00 13.01
CA ASN A 28 -10.47 16.46 13.89
C ASN A 28 -9.12 16.53 13.16
N ILE A 29 -8.86 15.61 12.21
CA ILE A 29 -7.64 15.68 11.38
C ILE A 29 -7.72 16.87 10.41
N ASP A 30 -8.89 17.14 9.83
CA ASP A 30 -9.08 18.30 8.97
C ASP A 30 -8.87 19.62 9.70
N GLU A 31 -9.40 19.77 10.91
CA GLU A 31 -9.18 20.95 11.74
C GLU A 31 -7.67 21.24 11.91
N ILE A 32 -6.89 20.21 12.28
CA ILE A 32 -5.43 20.34 12.46
C ILE A 32 -4.73 20.76 11.16
N TYR A 33 -5.08 20.16 10.02
CA TYR A 33 -4.44 20.50 8.74
C TYR A 33 -4.94 21.83 8.16
N ASN A 34 -6.17 22.24 8.42
CA ASN A 34 -6.66 23.57 8.03
C ASN A 34 -5.88 24.65 8.78
N GLU A 35 -5.69 24.50 10.10
CA GLU A 35 -4.81 25.40 10.87
C GLU A 35 -3.36 25.38 10.37
N ALA A 36 -2.89 24.26 9.81
CA ALA A 36 -1.55 24.17 9.24
C ALA A 36 -1.39 25.10 8.02
N VAL A 37 -2.43 25.29 7.20
CA VAL A 37 -2.39 26.23 6.07
C VAL A 37 -2.12 27.65 6.58
N ASP A 38 -2.83 28.08 7.61
CA ASP A 38 -2.68 29.42 8.19
C ASP A 38 -1.30 29.60 8.85
N LYS A 39 -0.80 28.57 9.54
CA LYS A 39 0.54 28.58 10.14
C LYS A 39 1.62 28.72 9.07
N LEU A 40 1.52 27.97 7.97
CA LEU A 40 2.46 28.05 6.86
C LEU A 40 2.37 29.42 6.16
N ARG A 41 1.15 29.94 5.93
CA ARG A 41 0.93 31.27 5.35
C ARG A 41 1.61 32.36 6.20
N ALA A 42 1.44 32.30 7.52
CA ALA A 42 2.08 33.23 8.44
C ALA A 42 3.61 33.15 8.42
N VAL A 43 4.18 31.94 8.32
CA VAL A 43 5.64 31.77 8.19
C VAL A 43 6.15 32.35 6.86
N VAL A 44 5.48 32.06 5.75
CA VAL A 44 5.87 32.58 4.42
C VAL A 44 5.80 34.10 4.38
N ASN A 45 4.75 34.72 4.93
CA ASN A 45 4.65 36.18 5.01
C ASN A 45 5.79 36.79 5.85
N GLN A 46 6.07 36.23 7.04
CA GLN A 46 7.18 36.71 7.88
C GLN A 46 8.54 36.62 7.19
N VAL A 47 8.74 35.58 6.37
CA VAL A 47 9.95 35.40 5.56
C VAL A 47 10.01 36.45 4.45
N PHE A 48 8.91 36.68 3.75
CA PHE A 48 8.80 37.67 2.68
C PHE A 48 9.08 39.08 3.20
N ASP A 49 8.40 39.51 4.27
CA ASP A 49 8.54 40.83 4.88
C ASP A 49 9.99 41.09 5.34
N LYS A 50 10.67 40.04 5.78
CA LYS A 50 12.01 40.15 6.35
C LYS A 50 13.12 40.17 5.31
N TYR A 51 12.96 39.45 4.21
CA TYR A 51 14.05 39.23 3.24
C TYR A 51 13.82 39.85 1.87
N SER A 52 12.60 40.31 1.56
CA SER A 52 12.34 41.03 0.31
C SER A 52 13.11 42.34 0.27
N VAL A 53 13.50 42.74 -0.95
CA VAL A 53 14.13 44.03 -1.24
C VAL A 53 13.31 44.67 -2.35
N ASP A 54 12.90 45.92 -2.15
CA ASP A 54 12.03 46.65 -3.09
C ASP A 54 10.75 45.88 -3.48
N GLY A 55 10.18 45.16 -2.51
CA GLY A 55 8.95 44.37 -2.69
C GLY A 55 9.13 43.07 -3.49
N VAL A 56 10.37 42.64 -3.73
CA VAL A 56 10.67 41.39 -4.45
C VAL A 56 11.62 40.52 -3.64
N LEU A 57 11.30 39.23 -3.53
CA LEU A 57 12.17 38.23 -2.92
C LEU A 57 12.74 37.29 -4.00
N VAL A 58 14.06 37.31 -4.17
CA VAL A 58 14.81 36.44 -5.09
C VAL A 58 15.81 35.57 -4.33
N PRO A 59 16.32 34.46 -4.94
CA PRO A 59 17.31 33.59 -4.30
C PRO A 59 18.55 34.35 -3.80
N ALA A 60 19.00 35.38 -4.54
CA ALA A 60 20.15 36.20 -4.17
C ALA A 60 20.02 36.86 -2.78
N ASN A 61 18.79 37.13 -2.31
CA ASN A 61 18.56 37.69 -0.98
C ASN A 61 18.82 36.69 0.16
N LEU A 62 18.84 35.39 -0.12
CA LEU A 62 18.77 34.30 0.88
C LEU A 62 20.10 33.55 1.08
N HIS A 63 21.21 34.07 0.54
CA HIS A 63 22.53 33.47 0.68
C HIS A 63 23.37 34.06 1.83
N LYS A 64 22.83 35.00 2.60
CA LYS A 64 23.58 35.59 3.72
C LYS A 64 23.65 34.60 4.89
N LYS A 65 24.69 34.78 5.72
CA LYS A 65 24.83 34.07 6.99
C LYS A 65 23.67 34.43 7.92
N VAL A 66 23.17 33.43 8.62
CA VAL A 66 22.05 33.56 9.55
C VAL A 66 22.47 34.37 10.78
N THR A 67 21.71 35.42 11.10
CA THR A 67 21.93 36.27 12.28
C THR A 67 21.12 35.78 13.48
N ARG A 68 21.43 36.30 14.68
CA ARG A 68 20.62 36.04 15.89
C ARG A 68 19.17 36.47 15.74
N SER A 69 18.93 37.59 15.04
CA SER A 69 17.57 38.08 14.75
C SER A 69 16.82 37.15 13.80
N ASP A 70 17.51 36.56 12.81
CA ASP A 70 16.92 35.57 11.90
C ASP A 70 16.42 34.34 12.64
N MET A 71 17.21 33.83 13.59
CA MET A 71 16.87 32.65 14.40
C MET A 71 15.58 32.81 15.24
N LEU A 72 15.07 34.03 15.42
CA LEU A 72 13.77 34.26 16.06
C LEU A 72 12.61 33.65 15.26
N LEU A 73 12.73 33.53 13.92
CA LEU A 73 11.74 32.85 13.08
C LEU A 73 11.60 31.38 13.49
N LEU A 74 12.73 30.67 13.58
CA LEU A 74 12.77 29.27 14.01
C LEU A 74 12.33 29.14 15.46
N LYS A 75 12.86 29.98 16.36
CA LYS A 75 12.56 29.93 17.79
C LYS A 75 11.06 30.00 18.06
N ARG A 76 10.31 30.86 17.36
CA ARG A 76 8.84 30.93 17.49
C ARG A 76 8.12 29.64 17.15
N GLN A 77 8.65 28.82 16.24
CA GLN A 77 8.05 27.52 15.92
C GLN A 77 8.55 26.43 16.87
N TYR A 78 9.82 26.49 17.26
CA TYR A 78 10.41 25.61 18.27
C TYR A 78 9.67 25.71 19.61
N ASP A 79 9.41 26.93 20.08
CA ASP A 79 8.73 27.19 21.36
C ASP A 79 7.25 26.74 21.36
N LYS A 80 6.68 26.39 20.19
CA LYS A 80 5.33 25.83 20.05
C LYS A 80 5.31 24.29 19.99
N LEU A 81 6.48 23.66 19.95
CA LEU A 81 6.56 22.21 20.01
C LEU A 81 6.13 21.72 21.39
N PRO A 82 5.57 20.50 21.48
CA PRO A 82 5.32 19.87 22.77
C PRO A 82 6.62 19.66 23.54
N ASP A 83 6.53 19.67 24.88
CA ASP A 83 7.68 19.44 25.77
C ASP A 83 8.29 18.05 25.57
N GLU A 84 7.44 17.04 25.32
CA GLU A 84 7.84 15.66 25.10
C GLU A 84 7.67 15.28 23.62
N LEU A 85 8.80 15.18 22.93
CA LEU A 85 8.90 14.61 21.59
C LEU A 85 9.42 13.17 21.69
N GLU A 86 8.97 12.31 20.77
CA GLU A 86 9.44 10.93 20.65
C GLU A 86 10.28 10.77 19.37
N LEU A 87 10.93 9.62 19.18
CA LEU A 87 11.44 9.27 17.85
C LEU A 87 10.27 8.95 16.90
N PRO A 88 10.32 9.38 15.62
CA PRO A 88 11.42 10.06 14.94
C PRO A 88 11.25 11.60 14.86
N GLU A 89 10.49 12.21 15.77
CA GLU A 89 10.23 13.66 15.82
C GLU A 89 11.48 14.43 16.27
N ILE A 90 12.19 13.86 17.27
CA ILE A 90 13.46 14.38 17.80
C ILE A 90 14.49 14.55 16.68
N GLU A 91 14.67 13.52 15.84
CA GLU A 91 15.63 13.55 14.72
C GLU A 91 15.33 14.69 13.74
N ARG A 92 14.05 14.93 13.43
CA ARG A 92 13.65 16.03 12.53
C ARG A 92 13.86 17.39 13.15
N ARG A 93 13.51 17.57 14.44
CA ARG A 93 13.78 18.80 15.17
C ARG A 93 15.27 19.14 15.16
N ASP A 94 16.11 18.15 15.45
CA ASP A 94 17.56 18.32 15.52
C ASP A 94 18.14 18.61 14.12
N ASN A 95 17.67 17.91 13.10
CA ASN A 95 18.03 18.18 11.70
C ASN A 95 17.65 19.60 11.27
N TYR A 96 16.41 20.04 11.53
CA TYR A 96 15.99 21.40 11.18
C TYR A 96 16.78 22.45 11.96
N THR A 97 17.13 22.19 13.22
CA THR A 97 17.99 23.08 14.03
C THR A 97 19.41 23.18 13.47
N ALA A 98 19.95 22.11 12.89
CA ALA A 98 21.25 22.12 12.22
C ALA A 98 21.19 22.86 10.88
N ILE A 99 20.23 22.51 10.02
CA ILE A 99 20.06 23.12 8.69
C ILE A 99 19.78 24.61 8.80
N SER A 100 19.06 25.06 9.83
CA SER A 100 18.72 26.47 10.02
C SER A 100 19.92 27.39 10.17
N GLN A 101 21.08 26.86 10.52
CA GLN A 101 22.30 27.65 10.76
C GLN A 101 23.15 27.82 9.49
N THR A 102 22.84 27.09 8.42
CA THR A 102 23.66 27.02 7.21
C THR A 102 23.52 28.26 6.32
N SER A 103 22.30 28.73 6.14
CA SER A 103 21.95 29.87 5.26
C SER A 103 20.53 30.35 5.59
N GLN A 104 20.18 31.57 5.16
CA GLN A 104 18.80 32.05 5.30
C GLN A 104 17.80 31.16 4.55
N ARG A 105 18.19 30.58 3.40
CA ARG A 105 17.38 29.56 2.73
C ARG A 105 17.16 28.32 3.60
N GLY A 106 18.23 27.79 4.21
CA GLY A 106 18.14 26.67 5.14
C GLY A 106 17.27 26.98 6.36
N LEU A 107 17.35 28.21 6.89
CA LEU A 107 16.49 28.69 7.96
C LEU A 107 15.00 28.69 7.58
N ILE A 108 14.65 29.09 6.35
CA ILE A 108 13.26 29.10 5.88
C ILE A 108 12.69 27.68 5.86
N THR A 109 13.39 26.74 5.19
CA THR A 109 13.01 25.32 5.15
C THR A 109 12.90 24.76 6.58
N ALA A 110 13.88 25.03 7.44
CA ALA A 110 13.86 24.59 8.83
C ALA A 110 12.68 25.16 9.64
N THR A 111 12.32 26.43 9.42
CA THR A 111 11.20 27.08 10.10
C THR A 111 9.86 26.46 9.68
N LEU A 112 9.68 26.19 8.38
CA LEU A 112 8.51 25.49 7.85
C LEU A 112 8.43 24.05 8.36
N GLY A 113 9.56 23.33 8.34
CA GLY A 113 9.66 21.97 8.89
C GLY A 113 9.32 21.92 10.37
N MET A 114 9.85 22.84 11.18
CA MET A 114 9.55 22.94 12.61
C MET A 114 8.06 23.19 12.87
N ALA A 115 7.43 24.08 12.10
CA ALA A 115 5.99 24.32 12.19
C ALA A 115 5.19 23.05 11.84
N LEU A 116 5.62 22.31 10.82
CA LEU A 116 5.00 21.04 10.43
C LEU A 116 5.22 19.92 11.46
N ILE A 117 6.29 19.94 12.26
CA ILE A 117 6.48 18.92 13.33
C ILE A 117 5.32 19.04 14.32
N GLY A 118 5.00 20.26 14.76
CA GLY A 118 3.87 20.49 15.68
C GLY A 118 2.53 20.02 15.09
N VAL A 119 2.31 20.24 13.78
CA VAL A 119 1.10 19.76 13.09
C VAL A 119 1.07 18.22 13.06
N THR A 120 2.15 17.58 12.61
CA THR A 120 2.23 16.12 12.52
C THR A 120 2.11 15.45 13.89
N HIS A 121 2.70 16.04 14.93
CA HIS A 121 2.57 15.56 16.31
C HIS A 121 1.10 15.50 16.78
N LEU A 122 0.33 16.56 16.52
CA LEU A 122 -1.10 16.58 16.86
C LEU A 122 -1.88 15.50 16.10
N VAL A 123 -1.57 15.29 14.81
CA VAL A 123 -2.17 14.22 14.00
C VAL A 123 -1.80 12.83 14.54
N VAL A 124 -0.52 12.61 14.88
CA VAL A 124 -0.03 11.37 15.51
C VAL A 124 -0.81 11.07 16.79
N ASN A 125 -0.95 12.06 17.67
CA ASN A 125 -1.71 11.89 18.92
C ASN A 125 -3.19 11.58 18.65
N ARG A 126 -3.79 12.18 17.62
CA ARG A 126 -5.16 11.86 17.22
C ARG A 126 -5.29 10.42 16.74
N ILE A 127 -4.32 9.92 15.98
CA ILE A 127 -4.29 8.53 15.51
C ILE A 127 -4.06 7.57 16.69
N LYS A 128 -3.11 7.87 17.61
CA LYS A 128 -2.89 7.09 18.85
C LYS A 128 -4.19 6.95 19.64
N LYS A 129 -4.90 8.06 19.87
CA LYS A 129 -6.21 8.07 20.56
C LYS A 129 -7.29 7.28 19.81
N ASN A 130 -7.35 7.40 18.49
CA ASN A 130 -8.29 6.65 17.66
C ASN A 130 -8.02 5.13 17.72
N ASN A 131 -6.74 4.72 17.72
CA ASN A 131 -6.35 3.31 17.86
C ASN A 131 -6.75 2.75 19.23
N ALA A 132 -6.47 3.47 20.32
CA ALA A 132 -6.90 3.08 21.66
C ALA A 132 -8.44 2.98 21.77
N THR A 133 -9.16 3.94 21.18
CA THR A 133 -10.63 3.91 21.11
C THR A 133 -11.11 2.69 20.33
N ALA A 134 -10.50 2.39 19.18
CA ALA A 134 -10.85 1.25 18.34
C ALA A 134 -10.70 -0.08 19.09
N VAL A 135 -9.58 -0.28 19.77
CA VAL A 135 -9.35 -1.47 20.59
C VAL A 135 -10.39 -1.59 21.69
N ASN A 136 -10.62 -0.53 22.46
CA ASN A 136 -11.53 -0.55 23.61
C ASN A 136 -13.00 -0.72 23.20
N ASP A 137 -13.43 -0.08 22.11
CA ASP A 137 -14.78 -0.23 21.58
C ASP A 137 -14.99 -1.64 21.02
N GLU A 138 -13.99 -2.20 20.36
CA GLU A 138 -14.09 -3.53 19.77
C GLU A 138 -14.11 -4.65 20.82
N VAL A 139 -13.30 -4.53 21.88
CA VAL A 139 -13.39 -5.43 23.03
C VAL A 139 -14.80 -5.41 23.63
N ARG A 140 -15.38 -4.22 23.83
CA ARG A 140 -16.75 -4.07 24.33
C ARG A 140 -17.78 -4.67 23.37
N TYR A 141 -17.64 -4.44 22.07
CA TYR A 141 -18.51 -5.01 21.04
C TYR A 141 -18.48 -6.54 21.06
N ILE A 142 -17.27 -7.13 21.09
CA ILE A 142 -17.09 -8.57 21.14
C ILE A 142 -17.74 -9.14 22.41
N GLN A 143 -17.42 -8.59 23.59
CA GLN A 143 -17.94 -9.05 24.87
C GLN A 143 -19.46 -8.98 24.99
N LYS A 144 -20.08 -7.93 24.41
CA LYS A 144 -21.53 -7.76 24.45
C LYS A 144 -22.27 -8.73 23.53
N ASN A 145 -21.70 -9.02 22.36
CA ASN A 145 -22.39 -9.78 21.31
C ASN A 145 -21.98 -11.25 21.23
N ASN A 146 -21.12 -11.70 22.14
CA ASN A 146 -20.60 -13.06 22.15
C ASN A 146 -20.68 -13.64 23.56
N ASP A 147 -21.27 -14.82 23.69
CA ASP A 147 -21.13 -15.60 24.93
C ASP A 147 -19.69 -16.13 25.05
N LEU A 148 -18.95 -15.60 26.02
CA LEU A 148 -17.52 -15.85 26.23
C LEU A 148 -17.25 -16.20 27.68
N SER A 149 -16.52 -17.30 27.90
CA SER A 149 -16.03 -17.69 29.21
C SER A 149 -15.04 -16.67 29.79
N LYS A 150 -14.82 -16.72 31.11
CA LYS A 150 -13.83 -15.87 31.80
C LYS A 150 -12.43 -15.98 31.17
N THR A 151 -12.04 -17.19 30.76
CA THR A 151 -10.75 -17.46 30.12
C THR A 151 -10.68 -16.83 28.72
N GLN A 152 -11.72 -16.98 27.90
CA GLN A 152 -11.77 -16.36 26.57
C GLN A 152 -11.72 -14.82 26.67
N ASN A 153 -12.44 -14.25 27.63
CA ASN A 153 -12.39 -12.81 27.93
C ASN A 153 -11.00 -12.35 28.40
N LYS A 154 -10.26 -13.19 29.12
CA LYS A 154 -8.86 -12.89 29.49
C LYS A 154 -7.97 -12.85 28.25
N CYS A 155 -8.08 -13.82 27.34
CA CYS A 155 -7.29 -13.85 26.10
C CYS A 155 -7.51 -12.60 25.22
N ILE A 156 -8.78 -12.17 25.06
CA ILE A 156 -9.12 -10.96 24.30
C ILE A 156 -8.48 -9.73 24.94
N ARG A 157 -8.57 -9.56 26.26
CA ARG A 157 -7.97 -8.42 26.97
C ARG A 157 -6.45 -8.40 26.89
N VAL A 158 -5.80 -9.57 26.92
CA VAL A 158 -4.34 -9.68 26.74
C VAL A 158 -3.94 -9.25 25.32
N LYS A 159 -4.67 -9.71 24.29
CA LYS A 159 -4.44 -9.28 22.90
C LYS A 159 -4.67 -7.78 22.75
N ALA A 160 -5.74 -7.23 23.32
CA ALA A 160 -6.07 -5.80 23.30
C ALA A 160 -4.90 -4.94 23.81
N LYS A 161 -4.33 -5.28 24.97
CA LYS A 161 -3.16 -4.59 25.52
C LYS A 161 -1.92 -4.64 24.61
N LYS A 162 -1.73 -5.73 23.85
CA LYS A 162 -0.63 -5.85 22.88
C LYS A 162 -0.84 -4.93 21.69
N ILE A 163 -2.05 -4.90 21.12
CA ILE A 163 -2.31 -4.21 19.85
C ILE A 163 -2.66 -2.71 20.00
N GLU A 164 -3.03 -2.27 21.21
CA GLU A 164 -3.27 -0.85 21.52
C GLU A 164 -2.01 -0.01 21.35
N LYS A 165 -0.82 -0.61 21.51
CA LYS A 165 0.45 0.11 21.46
C LYS A 165 0.67 0.80 20.10
N PRO A 166 1.28 2.00 20.09
CA PRO A 166 1.56 2.74 18.85
C PRO A 166 2.50 2.00 17.89
N ASP A 167 3.48 1.28 18.42
CA ASP A 167 4.46 0.48 17.68
C ASP A 167 3.92 -0.86 17.16
N TYR A 168 2.64 -1.17 17.42
CA TYR A 168 2.04 -2.42 16.99
C TYR A 168 2.08 -2.60 15.48
N THR A 169 2.68 -3.72 15.07
CA THR A 169 2.68 -4.22 13.69
C THR A 169 1.94 -5.56 13.64
N VAL A 170 1.20 -5.78 12.54
CA VAL A 170 0.54 -7.07 12.31
C VAL A 170 1.59 -8.08 11.86
N GLU A 171 1.67 -9.20 12.56
CA GLU A 171 2.43 -10.37 12.13
C GLU A 171 1.77 -10.92 10.85
N ASN A 172 2.44 -10.81 9.70
CA ASN A 172 2.01 -11.43 8.44
C ASN A 172 3.15 -12.27 7.85
N ASN A 173 2.78 -13.36 7.16
CA ASN A 173 3.68 -14.26 6.43
C ASN A 173 4.27 -13.64 5.15
N GLU A 174 3.76 -12.50 4.69
CA GLU A 174 4.29 -11.77 3.53
C GLU A 174 4.69 -10.33 3.91
N ALA A 175 6.01 -10.16 4.08
CA ALA A 175 6.86 -8.98 3.84
C ALA A 175 6.43 -7.58 4.36
N LEU A 176 7.21 -7.07 5.32
CA LEU A 176 7.63 -5.66 5.47
C LEU A 176 6.53 -4.60 5.28
N ARG A 177 5.55 -4.56 6.18
CA ARG A 177 4.69 -3.37 6.32
C ARG A 177 5.41 -2.34 7.20
N VAL A 178 5.87 -1.25 6.58
CA VAL A 178 6.43 -0.09 7.28
C VAL A 178 5.44 0.38 8.38
N PRO A 179 5.88 0.52 9.64
CA PRO A 179 5.03 1.02 10.73
C PRO A 179 4.29 2.30 10.36
N TRP A 180 3.10 2.49 10.93
CA TRP A 180 2.29 3.67 10.58
C TRP A 180 2.92 4.98 11.04
N LEU A 181 3.68 4.97 12.15
CA LEU A 181 4.44 6.13 12.63
C LEU A 181 5.47 6.57 11.58
N ASP A 182 6.22 5.64 11.01
CA ASP A 182 7.18 5.99 9.96
C ASP A 182 6.47 6.51 8.71
N ARG A 183 5.33 5.92 8.33
CA ARG A 183 4.54 6.39 7.17
C ARG A 183 4.05 7.83 7.33
N ILE A 184 3.53 8.21 8.50
CA ILE A 184 3.05 9.59 8.71
C ILE A 184 4.19 10.60 8.74
N TRP A 185 5.36 10.20 9.24
CA TRP A 185 6.56 11.05 9.23
C TRP A 185 7.20 11.17 7.84
N LEU A 186 7.12 10.14 7.00
CA LEU A 186 7.45 10.26 5.57
C LEU A 186 6.47 11.16 4.82
N ASP A 187 5.18 11.12 5.17
CA ASP A 187 4.19 12.06 4.62
C ASP A 187 4.47 13.50 5.06
N HIS A 188 4.97 13.72 6.28
CA HIS A 188 5.48 15.02 6.74
C HIS A 188 6.64 15.51 5.87
N ASP A 189 7.66 14.68 5.63
CA ASP A 189 8.82 15.07 4.82
C ASP A 189 8.40 15.39 3.37
N LYS A 190 7.49 14.57 2.82
CA LYS A 190 6.91 14.79 1.50
C LYS A 190 6.13 16.11 1.43
N LEU A 191 5.38 16.45 2.48
CA LEU A 191 4.66 17.73 2.56
C LEU A 191 5.65 18.90 2.57
N LEU A 192 6.68 18.87 3.42
CA LEU A 192 7.70 19.92 3.47
C LEU A 192 8.37 20.12 2.11
N ASN A 193 8.78 19.03 1.44
CA ASN A 193 9.41 19.09 0.12
C ASN A 193 8.50 19.73 -0.94
N ARG A 194 7.19 19.49 -0.88
CA ARG A 194 6.23 20.15 -1.78
C ARG A 194 6.05 21.62 -1.44
N VAL A 195 6.00 21.99 -0.16
CA VAL A 195 5.96 23.40 0.26
C VAL A 195 7.21 24.13 -0.26
N ASP A 196 8.38 23.56 -0.07
CA ASP A 196 9.65 24.12 -0.56
C ASP A 196 9.68 24.23 -2.09
N SER A 197 9.14 23.24 -2.80
CA SER A 197 9.05 23.29 -4.27
C SER A 197 8.18 24.46 -4.75
N ASN A 198 7.01 24.66 -4.13
CA ASN A 198 6.13 25.78 -4.44
C ASN A 198 6.82 27.13 -4.17
N ILE A 199 7.51 27.27 -3.03
CA ILE A 199 8.28 28.48 -2.70
C ILE A 199 9.40 28.71 -3.73
N ASN A 200 10.16 27.67 -4.07
CA ASN A 200 11.25 27.76 -5.05
C ASN A 200 10.73 28.19 -6.43
N ASP A 201 9.56 27.74 -6.86
CA ASP A 201 8.98 28.14 -8.13
C ASP A 201 8.62 29.62 -8.19
N MET A 202 8.21 30.21 -7.05
CA MET A 202 8.00 31.66 -6.94
C MET A 202 9.32 32.42 -6.88
N LEU A 203 10.30 31.94 -6.10
CA LEU A 203 11.62 32.57 -6.03
C LEU A 203 12.31 32.63 -7.40
N LYS A 204 12.16 31.61 -8.25
CA LYS A 204 12.68 31.61 -9.63
C LYS A 204 12.18 32.79 -10.47
N GLN A 205 10.98 33.29 -10.19
CA GLN A 205 10.32 34.36 -10.94
C GLN A 205 10.50 35.74 -10.28
N GLY A 206 11.12 35.79 -9.09
CA GLY A 206 11.09 36.95 -8.21
C GLY A 206 9.74 37.06 -7.52
N MET A 207 9.64 36.42 -6.37
CA MET A 207 8.39 36.36 -5.59
C MET A 207 7.97 37.76 -5.16
N ARG A 208 6.70 38.10 -5.36
CA ARG A 208 6.05 39.31 -4.86
C ARG A 208 4.96 38.97 -3.84
N ALA A 209 4.42 39.98 -3.16
CA ALA A 209 3.36 39.78 -2.17
C ALA A 209 2.11 39.13 -2.78
N GLU A 210 1.76 39.52 -4.02
CA GLU A 210 0.59 38.99 -4.73
C GLU A 210 0.79 37.50 -5.11
N ASP A 211 2.02 37.05 -5.33
CA ASP A 211 2.27 35.63 -5.61
C ASP A 211 1.96 34.74 -4.38
N ILE A 212 2.09 35.29 -3.17
CA ILE A 212 1.75 34.56 -1.95
C ILE A 212 0.24 34.29 -1.91
N THR A 213 -0.58 35.29 -2.21
CA THR A 213 -2.05 35.16 -2.22
C THR A 213 -2.54 34.38 -3.43
N ASP A 214 -1.96 34.59 -4.61
CA ASP A 214 -2.55 34.13 -5.87
C ASP A 214 -2.05 32.74 -6.30
N LYS A 215 -0.86 32.35 -5.83
CA LYS A 215 -0.19 31.10 -6.26
C LYS A 215 0.17 30.18 -5.10
N LEU A 216 0.71 30.70 -4.00
CA LEU A 216 1.07 29.85 -2.85
C LEU A 216 -0.14 29.48 -1.99
N PHE A 217 -1.04 30.43 -1.73
CA PHE A 217 -2.23 30.25 -0.90
C PHE A 217 -3.51 30.74 -1.59
N PRO A 218 -3.82 30.25 -2.81
CA PRO A 218 -4.96 30.73 -3.58
C PRO A 218 -6.29 30.43 -2.92
N GLU A 219 -7.19 31.41 -2.99
CA GLU A 219 -8.60 31.27 -2.59
C GLU A 219 -9.54 31.15 -3.80
N ASN A 220 -9.05 31.43 -5.01
CA ASN A 220 -9.81 31.31 -6.25
C ASN A 220 -9.74 29.89 -6.84
N ALA A 221 -10.83 29.45 -7.48
CA ALA A 221 -10.98 28.08 -7.95
C ALA A 221 -9.98 27.66 -9.04
N ASP A 222 -9.51 28.58 -9.89
CA ASP A 222 -8.62 28.26 -11.00
C ASP A 222 -7.18 28.00 -10.52
N SER A 223 -6.64 28.88 -9.68
CA SER A 223 -5.33 28.69 -9.04
C SER A 223 -5.30 27.48 -8.11
N MET A 224 -6.43 27.15 -7.46
CA MET A 224 -6.54 25.95 -6.62
C MET A 224 -6.36 24.63 -7.40
N ARG A 225 -6.52 24.62 -8.73
CA ARG A 225 -6.26 23.43 -9.56
C ARG A 225 -4.77 23.14 -9.71
N GLN A 226 -3.94 24.17 -9.68
CA GLN A 226 -2.47 24.06 -9.78
C GLN A 226 -1.88 23.43 -8.51
N ASP A 227 -0.58 23.12 -8.51
CA ASP A 227 0.07 22.74 -7.25
C ASP A 227 0.30 23.98 -6.40
N ASN A 228 -0.01 23.88 -5.11
CA ASN A 228 0.09 24.96 -4.13
C ASN A 228 0.12 24.39 -2.72
N ILE A 229 0.39 25.23 -1.71
CA ILE A 229 0.55 24.79 -0.33
C ILE A 229 -0.77 24.23 0.24
N PRO A 230 -1.95 24.89 0.12
CA PRO A 230 -3.22 24.31 0.57
C PRO A 230 -3.53 22.94 -0.02
N LYS A 231 -3.24 22.72 -1.31
CA LYS A 231 -3.43 21.43 -1.97
C LYS A 231 -2.49 20.36 -1.41
N ALA A 232 -1.20 20.68 -1.22
CA ALA A 232 -0.25 19.75 -0.61
C ALA A 232 -0.68 19.35 0.81
N VAL A 233 -1.15 20.33 1.61
CA VAL A 233 -1.67 20.11 2.96
C VAL A 233 -2.94 19.23 2.94
N ARG A 234 -3.87 19.50 2.02
CA ARG A 234 -5.09 18.67 1.83
C ARG A 234 -4.74 17.23 1.47
N GLU A 235 -3.77 17.02 0.59
CA GLU A 235 -3.32 15.67 0.22
C GLU A 235 -2.68 14.93 1.40
N ALA A 236 -1.90 15.63 2.24
CA ALA A 236 -1.38 15.08 3.50
C ALA A 236 -2.51 14.71 4.46
N SER A 237 -3.55 15.56 4.61
CA SER A 237 -4.77 15.25 5.39
C SER A 237 -5.45 13.98 4.89
N ILE A 238 -5.63 13.83 3.57
CA ILE A 238 -6.24 12.63 2.97
C ILE A 238 -5.40 11.37 3.30
N SER A 239 -4.07 11.46 3.25
CA SER A 239 -3.18 10.36 3.61
C SER A 239 -3.31 10.00 5.10
N ALA A 240 -3.27 10.99 5.99
CA ALA A 240 -3.40 10.81 7.43
C ALA A 240 -4.73 10.17 7.84
N LYS A 241 -5.86 10.63 7.27
CA LYS A 241 -7.17 10.00 7.48
C LYS A 241 -7.18 8.55 7.05
N ARG A 242 -6.62 8.27 5.86
CA ARG A 242 -6.54 6.89 5.35
C ARG A 242 -5.73 5.99 6.27
N LEU A 243 -4.62 6.51 6.78
CA LEU A 243 -3.80 5.83 7.76
C LEU A 243 -4.61 5.53 9.03
N ALA A 244 -5.26 6.55 9.61
CA ALA A 244 -6.07 6.43 10.82
C ALA A 244 -7.15 5.35 10.70
N ARG A 245 -7.89 5.33 9.59
CA ARG A 245 -8.95 4.33 9.34
C ARG A 245 -8.38 2.93 9.18
N THR A 246 -7.31 2.79 8.40
CA THR A 246 -6.66 1.50 8.14
C THR A 246 -6.07 0.91 9.42
N GLU A 247 -5.41 1.72 10.24
CA GLU A 247 -4.82 1.29 11.52
C GLU A 247 -5.86 0.85 12.54
N ALA A 248 -6.99 1.55 12.62
CA ALA A 248 -8.10 1.15 13.46
C ALA A 248 -8.77 -0.15 12.96
N ALA A 249 -9.08 -0.23 11.66
CA ALA A 249 -9.69 -1.42 11.05
C ALA A 249 -8.82 -2.67 11.23
N THR A 250 -7.50 -2.51 11.11
CA THR A 250 -6.53 -3.59 11.32
C THR A 250 -6.61 -4.15 12.75
N ARG A 251 -6.59 -3.27 13.76
CA ARG A 251 -6.67 -3.66 15.18
C ARG A 251 -8.01 -4.31 15.53
N GLU A 252 -9.10 -3.79 14.94
CA GLU A 252 -10.44 -4.35 15.10
C GLU A 252 -10.53 -5.76 14.52
N ASP A 253 -9.95 -5.98 13.34
CA ASP A 253 -9.92 -7.29 12.71
C ASP A 253 -9.03 -8.29 13.48
N ASP A 254 -7.92 -7.85 14.07
CA ASP A 254 -7.08 -8.70 14.93
C ASP A 254 -7.78 -9.14 16.22
N LEU A 255 -8.67 -8.30 16.77
CA LEU A 255 -9.53 -8.71 17.89
C LEU A 255 -10.62 -9.68 17.44
N THR A 256 -11.17 -9.46 16.25
CA THR A 256 -12.13 -10.37 15.62
C THR A 256 -11.49 -11.75 15.38
N GLU A 257 -10.26 -11.77 14.88
CA GLU A 257 -9.44 -12.98 14.71
C GLU A 257 -9.26 -13.73 16.04
N GLN A 258 -8.90 -13.00 17.10
CA GLN A 258 -8.76 -13.58 18.44
C GLN A 258 -10.09 -14.13 18.97
N ALA A 259 -11.21 -13.44 18.72
CA ALA A 259 -12.53 -13.90 19.12
C ALA A 259 -12.93 -15.18 18.37
N PHE A 260 -12.69 -15.25 17.06
CA PHE A 260 -12.94 -16.42 16.23
C PHE A 260 -12.13 -17.63 16.71
N LYS A 261 -10.84 -17.42 16.98
CA LYS A 261 -9.96 -18.44 17.58
C LYS A 261 -10.51 -18.92 18.93
N SER A 262 -10.89 -18.00 19.81
CA SER A 262 -11.44 -18.32 21.13
C SER A 262 -12.74 -19.12 21.05
N LYS A 263 -13.60 -18.82 20.08
CA LYS A 263 -14.88 -19.51 19.84
C LYS A 263 -14.78 -20.75 18.96
N LYS A 264 -13.58 -21.10 18.47
CA LYS A 264 -13.36 -22.22 17.54
C LYS A 264 -14.23 -22.11 16.28
N VAL A 265 -14.38 -20.89 15.76
CA VAL A 265 -15.08 -20.63 14.50
C VAL A 265 -14.39 -21.40 13.38
N LYS A 266 -15.16 -22.16 12.58
CA LYS A 266 -14.63 -22.96 11.48
C LYS A 266 -14.67 -22.20 10.15
N TYR A 267 -15.75 -21.46 9.92
CA TYR A 267 -15.99 -20.70 8.70
C TYR A 267 -16.49 -19.30 9.05
N TYR A 268 -16.20 -18.34 8.17
CA TYR A 268 -16.74 -17.00 8.26
C TYR A 268 -17.13 -16.48 6.87
N ASP A 269 -18.11 -15.58 6.83
CA ASP A 269 -18.45 -14.83 5.62
C ASP A 269 -17.98 -13.38 5.75
N TRP A 270 -17.98 -12.67 4.63
CA TRP A 270 -17.52 -11.29 4.53
C TRP A 270 -18.69 -10.31 4.44
N VAL A 271 -18.77 -9.40 5.39
CA VAL A 271 -19.82 -8.37 5.47
C VAL A 271 -19.28 -7.08 4.87
N THR A 272 -19.87 -6.66 3.76
CA THR A 272 -19.46 -5.46 3.03
C THR A 272 -19.95 -4.19 3.71
N GLU A 273 -19.12 -3.14 3.63
CA GLU A 273 -19.55 -1.78 3.93
C GLU A 273 -20.55 -1.24 2.89
N PRO A 274 -21.39 -0.25 3.23
CA PRO A 274 -22.22 0.44 2.25
C PRO A 274 -21.40 1.00 1.10
N GLY A 275 -21.79 0.70 -0.15
CA GLY A 275 -21.07 1.18 -1.34
C GLY A 275 -19.73 0.47 -1.60
N ALA A 276 -19.53 -0.73 -1.05
CA ALA A 276 -18.29 -1.50 -1.21
C ALA A 276 -17.82 -1.60 -2.67
N CYS A 277 -16.51 -1.48 -2.86
CA CYS A 277 -15.88 -1.53 -4.18
C CYS A 277 -15.96 -2.94 -4.81
N LYS A 278 -15.71 -3.03 -6.12
CA LYS A 278 -15.71 -4.29 -6.88
C LYS A 278 -14.85 -5.39 -6.24
N LYS A 279 -13.70 -5.03 -5.64
CA LYS A 279 -12.81 -5.97 -4.96
C LYS A 279 -13.48 -6.58 -3.73
N CYS A 280 -14.06 -5.76 -2.86
CA CYS A 280 -14.75 -6.23 -1.65
C CYS A 280 -16.02 -7.01 -1.97
N LEU A 281 -16.75 -6.64 -3.02
CA LEU A 281 -17.90 -7.41 -3.50
C LEU A 281 -17.48 -8.79 -4.01
N ALA A 282 -16.37 -8.89 -4.75
CA ALA A 282 -15.85 -10.16 -5.22
C ALA A 282 -15.42 -11.08 -4.06
N ILE A 283 -14.78 -10.53 -3.03
CA ILE A 283 -14.45 -11.25 -1.79
C ILE A 283 -15.73 -11.74 -1.11
N ALA A 284 -16.74 -10.88 -0.94
CA ALA A 284 -18.01 -11.26 -0.34
C ALA A 284 -18.74 -12.39 -1.08
N ASN A 285 -18.71 -12.36 -2.41
CA ASN A 285 -19.37 -13.38 -3.23
C ASN A 285 -18.65 -14.73 -3.21
N ALA A 286 -17.34 -14.75 -2.92
CA ALA A 286 -16.53 -15.96 -2.88
C ALA A 286 -16.55 -16.67 -1.51
N GLY A 287 -17.09 -16.02 -0.47
CA GLY A 287 -17.30 -16.64 0.83
C GLY A 287 -18.33 -17.78 0.82
N PRO A 288 -18.33 -18.65 1.85
CA PRO A 288 -17.60 -18.50 3.10
C PRO A 288 -16.15 -19.00 3.03
N TYR A 289 -15.34 -18.50 3.95
CA TYR A 289 -13.90 -18.76 4.06
C TYR A 289 -13.60 -19.61 5.28
N LYS A 290 -12.61 -20.51 5.16
CA LYS A 290 -12.16 -21.36 6.25
C LYS A 290 -11.25 -20.59 7.20
N PHE A 291 -11.57 -20.61 8.49
CA PHE A 291 -10.75 -19.95 9.51
C PHE A 291 -9.38 -20.63 9.62
N GLY A 292 -8.32 -19.81 9.71
CA GLY A 292 -6.92 -20.28 9.81
C GLY A 292 -6.28 -20.75 8.50
N ASP A 293 -7.01 -20.74 7.38
CA ASP A 293 -6.44 -21.01 6.05
C ASP A 293 -5.63 -19.78 5.57
N PRO A 294 -4.38 -19.93 5.10
CA PRO A 294 -3.57 -18.83 4.58
C PRO A 294 -4.21 -18.04 3.44
N ASP A 295 -5.05 -18.69 2.62
CA ASP A 295 -5.71 -18.06 1.47
C ASP A 295 -7.01 -17.31 1.85
N SER A 296 -7.44 -17.44 3.10
CA SER A 296 -8.67 -16.81 3.58
C SER A 296 -8.48 -15.30 3.83
N PRO A 297 -9.27 -14.42 3.19
CA PRO A 297 -9.02 -12.98 3.17
C PRO A 297 -9.46 -12.28 4.46
N ARG A 298 -8.66 -11.31 4.90
CA ARG A 298 -8.91 -10.46 6.07
C ARG A 298 -9.02 -8.98 5.69
N PRO A 299 -9.99 -8.23 6.24
CA PRO A 299 -10.02 -6.77 6.12
C PRO A 299 -9.07 -6.10 7.15
N PRO A 300 -8.41 -4.99 6.83
CA PRO A 300 -8.24 -4.43 5.50
C PRO A 300 -7.16 -5.15 4.66
N MET A 301 -6.37 -6.06 5.26
CA MET A 301 -5.15 -6.67 4.70
C MET A 301 -5.28 -7.16 3.24
N ASN A 302 -6.29 -7.97 2.93
CA ASN A 302 -6.50 -8.54 1.59
C ASN A 302 -7.43 -7.68 0.72
N SER A 303 -7.93 -6.56 1.24
CA SER A 303 -8.86 -5.66 0.56
C SER A 303 -8.17 -4.38 0.08
N HIS A 304 -8.38 -3.23 0.71
CA HIS A 304 -7.75 -1.96 0.38
C HIS A 304 -7.60 -1.09 1.64
N PRO A 305 -6.74 -0.06 1.61
CA PRO A 305 -6.77 1.00 2.62
C PRO A 305 -8.18 1.60 2.73
N ASN A 306 -8.57 2.09 3.91
CA ASN A 306 -9.93 2.57 4.24
C ASN A 306 -11.04 1.53 4.32
N CYS A 307 -10.79 0.24 4.08
CA CYS A 307 -11.87 -0.76 4.12
C CYS A 307 -12.47 -0.87 5.54
N ARG A 308 -13.82 -0.77 5.64
CA ARG A 308 -14.60 -1.09 6.85
C ARG A 308 -15.44 -2.35 6.70
N CYS A 309 -15.15 -3.19 5.72
CA CYS A 309 -15.75 -4.52 5.67
C CYS A 309 -15.33 -5.33 6.92
N ARG A 310 -16.19 -6.26 7.33
CA ARG A 310 -16.01 -7.08 8.53
C ARG A 310 -16.22 -8.56 8.22
N ARG A 311 -15.90 -9.40 9.19
CA ARG A 311 -16.08 -10.86 9.11
C ARG A 311 -17.16 -11.29 10.09
N VAL A 312 -17.99 -12.25 9.67
CA VAL A 312 -19.07 -12.81 10.49
C VAL A 312 -18.92 -14.33 10.52
N PRO A 313 -19.00 -14.98 11.68
CA PRO A 313 -18.95 -16.44 11.73
C PRO A 313 -20.18 -17.04 11.04
N VAL A 314 -20.01 -18.19 10.40
CA VAL A 314 -21.11 -18.97 9.82
C VAL A 314 -21.01 -20.42 10.23
N ASP A 315 -22.16 -21.02 10.57
CA ASP A 315 -22.23 -22.44 10.91
C ASP A 315 -22.25 -23.29 9.63
N ALA A 316 -21.56 -24.43 9.67
CA ALA A 316 -21.43 -25.32 8.52
C ALA A 316 -22.79 -25.84 8.00
N ASP A 317 -23.79 -25.91 8.89
CA ASP A 317 -25.12 -26.44 8.61
C ASP A 317 -26.08 -25.36 8.03
N GLU A 318 -25.80 -24.07 8.28
CA GLU A 318 -26.52 -22.93 7.67
C GLU A 318 -25.94 -22.55 6.28
N ILE A 319 -24.82 -23.17 5.90
CA ILE A 319 -24.31 -23.09 4.53
C ILE A 319 -25.29 -23.87 3.65
N ASN A 320 -26.26 -23.16 3.06
CA ASN A 320 -27.16 -23.69 2.03
C ASN A 320 -26.40 -24.65 1.12
N ALA A 321 -26.94 -25.85 0.88
CA ALA A 321 -26.32 -26.88 0.04
C ALA A 321 -25.91 -26.34 -1.36
N GLY A 322 -26.52 -25.25 -1.82
CA GLY A 322 -26.09 -24.50 -3.01
C GLY A 322 -24.73 -23.79 -2.90
N LYS A 323 -24.33 -23.27 -1.73
CA LYS A 323 -23.01 -22.64 -1.48
C LYS A 323 -21.92 -23.69 -1.16
N LEU A 324 -22.27 -24.78 -0.49
CA LEU A 324 -21.35 -25.92 -0.25
C LEU A 324 -21.06 -26.70 -1.55
N ALA A 325 -22.04 -26.83 -2.45
CA ALA A 325 -21.84 -27.33 -3.80
C ALA A 325 -20.96 -26.41 -4.65
N ILE A 326 -20.98 -25.09 -4.41
CA ILE A 326 -20.01 -24.16 -4.98
C ILE A 326 -18.64 -24.33 -4.30
N LEU A 327 -18.52 -24.61 -3.01
CA LEU A 327 -17.20 -24.86 -2.37
C LEU A 327 -16.54 -26.15 -2.88
N ALA A 328 -17.30 -27.25 -2.94
CA ALA A 328 -16.87 -28.50 -3.58
C ALA A 328 -16.65 -28.33 -5.09
N GLY A 329 -17.46 -27.47 -5.71
CA GLY A 329 -17.37 -27.06 -7.11
C GLY A 329 -16.31 -26.00 -7.41
N SER A 330 -15.69 -25.34 -6.42
CA SER A 330 -14.70 -24.26 -6.60
C SER A 330 -13.28 -24.75 -6.41
N LEU A 331 -13.10 -25.73 -5.52
CA LEU A 331 -11.96 -26.65 -5.58
C LEU A 331 -12.00 -27.42 -6.91
N SER A 332 -13.18 -27.88 -7.35
CA SER A 332 -13.32 -28.55 -8.64
C SER A 332 -13.32 -27.61 -9.85
N SER A 333 -13.66 -26.32 -9.78
CA SER A 333 -13.72 -25.44 -10.98
C SER A 333 -12.49 -24.59 -11.17
N THR A 334 -11.70 -24.31 -10.14
CA THR A 334 -10.37 -23.71 -10.32
C THR A 334 -9.36 -24.79 -10.68
N ALA A 335 -9.47 -25.98 -10.08
CA ALA A 335 -8.79 -27.18 -10.57
C ALA A 335 -9.36 -27.57 -11.94
N LYS A 336 -10.67 -27.73 -12.20
CA LYS A 336 -11.17 -28.00 -13.58
C LYS A 336 -10.91 -26.87 -14.56
N LYS A 337 -10.79 -25.60 -14.21
CA LYS A 337 -10.51 -24.54 -15.22
C LYS A 337 -9.01 -24.43 -15.48
N ARG A 338 -8.16 -24.56 -14.46
CA ARG A 338 -6.70 -24.71 -14.67
C ARG A 338 -6.39 -26.07 -15.29
N ASP A 339 -6.86 -27.18 -14.76
CA ASP A 339 -6.81 -28.52 -15.36
C ASP A 339 -7.49 -28.57 -16.73
N LYS A 340 -8.59 -27.84 -17.03
CA LYS A 340 -9.16 -27.84 -18.40
C LYS A 340 -8.34 -26.97 -19.34
N ASP A 341 -7.87 -25.79 -18.94
CA ASP A 341 -7.02 -24.96 -19.78
C ASP A 341 -5.60 -25.55 -19.95
N GLN A 342 -5.10 -26.26 -18.94
CA GLN A 342 -3.84 -27.01 -18.91
C GLN A 342 -3.99 -28.32 -19.69
N ASN A 343 -5.05 -29.12 -19.50
CA ASN A 343 -5.34 -30.33 -20.29
C ASN A 343 -5.69 -30.00 -21.75
N ASP A 344 -6.33 -28.85 -22.04
CA ASP A 344 -6.52 -28.34 -23.41
C ASP A 344 -5.18 -27.89 -24.01
N SER A 345 -4.32 -27.21 -23.24
CA SER A 345 -2.97 -26.82 -23.69
C SER A 345 -2.05 -28.03 -23.92
N SER A 346 -2.03 -29.02 -23.02
CA SER A 346 -1.29 -30.28 -23.19
C SER A 346 -1.76 -31.02 -24.43
N LYS A 347 -3.08 -31.11 -24.65
CA LYS A 347 -3.67 -31.74 -25.85
C LYS A 347 -3.31 -30.97 -27.12
N ILE A 348 -3.33 -29.64 -27.10
CA ILE A 348 -2.93 -28.80 -28.25
C ILE A 348 -1.45 -29.00 -28.56
N VAL A 349 -0.57 -28.98 -27.56
CA VAL A 349 0.88 -29.18 -27.73
C VAL A 349 1.16 -30.58 -28.28
N ALA A 350 0.63 -31.63 -27.64
CA ALA A 350 0.80 -33.01 -28.07
C ALA A 350 0.31 -33.22 -29.51
N LYS A 351 -0.91 -32.75 -29.82
CA LYS A 351 -1.49 -32.88 -31.16
C LYS A 351 -0.68 -32.13 -32.23
N ARG A 352 -0.19 -30.92 -31.94
CA ARG A 352 0.59 -30.13 -32.90
C ARG A 352 1.98 -30.72 -33.17
N ILE A 353 2.54 -31.41 -32.18
CA ILE A 353 3.78 -32.18 -32.33
C ILE A 353 3.52 -33.43 -33.16
N GLU A 354 2.46 -34.18 -32.84
CA GLU A 354 2.05 -35.39 -33.57
C GLU A 354 1.69 -35.10 -35.03
N ASP A 355 0.99 -33.99 -35.29
CA ASP A 355 0.65 -33.49 -36.64
C ASP A 355 1.87 -32.95 -37.41
N GLY A 356 3.08 -32.96 -36.82
CA GLY A 356 4.32 -32.46 -37.43
C GLY A 356 4.37 -30.94 -37.64
N VAL A 357 3.44 -30.20 -37.03
CA VAL A 357 3.37 -28.74 -37.13
C VAL A 357 4.40 -28.07 -36.23
N TRP A 358 4.69 -28.68 -35.07
CA TRP A 358 5.73 -28.25 -34.13
C TRP A 358 6.77 -29.35 -33.96
N LYS A 359 8.06 -28.98 -34.03
CA LYS A 359 9.15 -29.91 -33.78
C LYS A 359 9.44 -29.96 -32.28
N ASP A 360 9.34 -31.14 -31.66
CA ASP A 360 9.59 -31.39 -30.23
C ASP A 360 11.10 -31.51 -29.94
N GLU A 361 11.83 -30.46 -30.27
CA GLU A 361 13.28 -30.38 -30.07
C GLU A 361 13.68 -28.92 -29.89
N ILE A 362 14.62 -28.65 -28.98
CA ILE A 362 15.14 -27.29 -28.77
C ILE A 362 15.91 -26.84 -30.00
N ASN A 363 15.51 -25.70 -30.56
CA ASN A 363 16.27 -25.04 -31.62
C ASN A 363 17.43 -24.25 -30.99
N LEU A 364 18.62 -24.85 -31.02
CA LEU A 364 19.82 -24.26 -30.43
C LEU A 364 20.16 -22.86 -30.98
N GLU A 365 19.97 -22.61 -32.27
CA GLU A 365 20.22 -21.31 -32.91
C GLU A 365 19.33 -20.19 -32.37
N LYS A 366 18.05 -20.48 -32.11
CA LYS A 366 17.12 -19.53 -31.48
C LYS A 366 17.37 -19.44 -29.98
N GLN A 367 17.70 -20.55 -29.33
CA GLN A 367 17.95 -20.61 -27.89
C GLN A 367 19.20 -19.83 -27.47
N LYS A 368 20.26 -19.81 -28.29
CA LYS A 368 21.49 -19.02 -28.06
C LYS A 368 21.23 -17.55 -27.75
N ARG A 369 20.14 -16.96 -28.25
CA ARG A 369 19.76 -15.56 -28.01
C ARG A 369 19.26 -15.27 -26.58
N HIS A 370 18.98 -16.33 -25.82
CA HIS A 370 18.42 -16.29 -24.48
C HIS A 370 19.32 -17.00 -23.44
N LEU A 371 20.51 -17.42 -23.86
CA LEU A 371 21.53 -18.02 -23.00
C LEU A 371 22.67 -17.03 -22.78
N PRO A 372 23.40 -17.16 -21.68
CA PRO A 372 24.68 -16.48 -21.48
C PRO A 372 25.72 -17.18 -22.37
N VAL A 373 25.76 -16.78 -23.65
CA VAL A 373 26.89 -17.06 -24.55
C VAL A 373 27.77 -15.81 -24.57
N ASP A 374 29.04 -15.89 -24.98
CA ASP A 374 29.97 -14.75 -25.09
C ASP A 374 29.42 -13.67 -26.06
N VAL A 375 28.47 -12.87 -25.60
CA VAL A 375 27.95 -11.71 -26.31
C VAL A 375 28.78 -10.52 -25.83
N GLU A 376 29.56 -9.92 -26.74
CA GLU A 376 30.35 -8.68 -26.52
C GLU A 376 29.53 -7.47 -26.03
N ARG A 377 28.24 -7.63 -25.75
CA ARG A 377 27.31 -6.55 -25.41
C ARG A 377 26.52 -6.92 -24.16
N THR A 378 26.91 -6.31 -23.04
CA THR A 378 26.22 -6.42 -21.75
C THR A 378 24.94 -5.58 -21.76
N PRO A 379 24.02 -5.78 -20.78
CA PRO A 379 22.80 -4.99 -20.62
C PRO A 379 22.99 -3.47 -20.48
N GLU A 380 24.23 -3.00 -20.33
CA GLU A 380 24.64 -1.60 -20.20
C GLU A 380 24.50 -0.82 -21.52
N ASP A 381 24.49 -1.50 -22.68
CA ASP A 381 24.40 -0.88 -24.01
C ASP A 381 22.96 -0.51 -24.44
N GLY A 382 21.98 -0.49 -23.53
CA GLY A 382 20.61 -0.03 -23.81
C GLY A 382 19.78 -0.96 -24.71
N HIS A 383 20.32 -2.11 -25.13
CA HIS A 383 19.59 -3.17 -25.83
C HIS A 383 19.29 -4.33 -24.89
N SER A 384 18.22 -4.17 -24.11
CA SER A 384 17.78 -5.10 -23.06
C SER A 384 17.26 -6.44 -23.63
N ARG A 385 18.13 -7.44 -23.76
CA ARG A 385 17.68 -8.83 -23.91
C ARG A 385 17.77 -9.51 -22.56
N THR A 386 16.62 -9.98 -22.07
CA THR A 386 16.53 -10.81 -20.88
C THR A 386 17.00 -12.23 -21.23
N ILE A 387 18.04 -12.71 -20.57
CA ILE A 387 18.64 -14.04 -20.73
C ILE A 387 18.44 -14.87 -19.47
N PHE A 388 18.46 -16.21 -19.60
CA PHE A 388 18.47 -17.10 -18.46
C PHE A 388 19.77 -16.98 -17.67
N ASN A 389 19.71 -17.27 -16.37
CA ASN A 389 20.92 -17.42 -15.56
C ASN A 389 21.73 -18.64 -16.06
N SER A 390 23.06 -18.61 -15.83
CA SER A 390 23.99 -19.64 -16.31
C SER A 390 23.79 -21.02 -15.69
N ASP A 391 23.12 -21.09 -14.54
CA ASP A 391 22.78 -22.31 -13.80
C ASP A 391 21.47 -22.97 -14.26
N VAL A 392 20.74 -22.35 -15.20
CA VAL A 392 19.46 -22.88 -15.69
C VAL A 392 19.68 -23.86 -16.85
N ASP A 393 19.42 -25.14 -16.59
CA ASP A 393 19.37 -26.19 -17.62
C ASP A 393 18.07 -26.06 -18.45
N ILE A 394 18.21 -25.57 -19.68
CA ILE A 394 17.09 -25.34 -20.60
C ILE A 394 16.42 -26.64 -21.04
N GLU A 395 17.18 -27.73 -21.21
CA GLU A 395 16.63 -28.99 -21.69
C GLU A 395 15.85 -29.70 -20.59
N ALA A 396 16.37 -29.71 -19.37
CA ALA A 396 15.62 -30.16 -18.20
C ALA A 396 14.37 -29.30 -17.97
N LEU A 397 14.46 -27.98 -18.16
CA LEU A 397 13.34 -27.06 -17.99
C LEU A 397 12.25 -27.27 -19.06
N TYR A 398 12.64 -27.49 -20.32
CA TYR A 398 11.71 -27.80 -21.40
C TYR A 398 11.00 -29.14 -21.17
N ASN A 399 11.75 -30.20 -20.90
CA ASN A 399 11.18 -31.54 -20.70
C ASN A 399 10.27 -31.61 -19.48
N LYS A 400 10.58 -30.87 -18.42
CA LYS A 400 9.78 -30.82 -17.20
C LYS A 400 8.44 -30.11 -17.38
N TYR A 401 8.40 -29.04 -18.18
CA TYR A 401 7.25 -28.14 -18.22
C TYR A 401 6.52 -28.06 -19.56
N LYS A 402 6.99 -28.72 -20.63
CA LYS A 402 6.29 -28.74 -21.92
C LYS A 402 4.86 -29.27 -21.75
N GLY A 403 3.88 -28.50 -22.25
CA GLY A 403 2.47 -28.85 -22.14
C GLY A 403 1.88 -28.69 -20.73
N THR A 404 2.62 -28.20 -19.75
CA THR A 404 2.13 -27.97 -18.37
C THR A 404 1.69 -26.54 -18.11
N GLY A 405 2.00 -25.61 -19.01
CA GLY A 405 1.58 -24.22 -18.93
C GLY A 405 0.22 -24.01 -19.60
N HIS A 406 -0.03 -22.76 -19.99
CA HIS A 406 -1.19 -22.42 -20.82
C HIS A 406 -0.76 -21.72 -22.11
N ILE A 407 -1.43 -22.02 -23.22
CA ILE A 407 -1.16 -21.36 -24.51
C ILE A 407 -1.67 -19.92 -24.49
N ALA A 408 -0.76 -18.97 -24.73
CA ALA A 408 -1.06 -17.54 -24.78
C ALA A 408 -2.04 -17.25 -25.92
N ARG A 409 -2.93 -16.27 -25.71
CA ARG A 409 -3.89 -15.81 -26.71
C ARG A 409 -3.59 -14.36 -27.09
N THR A 410 -3.83 -14.03 -28.36
CA THR A 410 -3.78 -12.64 -28.82
C THR A 410 -4.92 -11.82 -28.20
N ARG A 411 -4.84 -10.48 -28.29
CA ARG A 411 -5.92 -9.57 -27.83
C ARG A 411 -7.29 -9.86 -28.48
N LYS A 412 -7.31 -10.53 -29.63
CA LYS A 412 -8.51 -10.96 -30.36
C LYS A 412 -8.91 -12.42 -30.05
N GLY A 413 -8.32 -13.06 -29.04
CA GLY A 413 -8.68 -14.40 -28.57
C GLY A 413 -8.06 -15.59 -29.33
N LYS A 414 -7.33 -15.34 -30.43
CA LYS A 414 -6.67 -16.40 -31.23
C LYS A 414 -5.48 -17.01 -30.47
N LEU A 415 -5.38 -18.33 -30.46
CA LEU A 415 -4.25 -19.07 -29.89
C LEU A 415 -2.93 -18.68 -30.59
N THR A 416 -1.89 -18.52 -29.79
CA THR A 416 -0.52 -18.32 -30.27
C THR A 416 0.27 -19.63 -30.24
N SER A 417 1.51 -19.61 -30.71
CA SER A 417 2.45 -20.73 -30.55
C SER A 417 3.32 -20.58 -29.30
N ALA A 418 2.91 -19.75 -28.34
CA ALA A 418 3.65 -19.53 -27.10
C ALA A 418 2.89 -20.12 -25.91
N GLU A 419 3.54 -20.96 -25.13
CA GLU A 419 3.07 -21.47 -23.85
C GLU A 419 3.73 -20.67 -22.72
N VAL A 420 2.95 -20.28 -21.70
CA VAL A 420 3.42 -19.48 -20.57
C VAL A 420 3.51 -20.34 -19.32
N ILE A 421 4.66 -20.29 -18.64
CA ILE A 421 4.95 -21.08 -17.43
C ILE A 421 5.45 -20.14 -16.33
N THR A 422 5.00 -20.40 -15.10
CA THR A 422 5.47 -19.72 -13.88
C THR A 422 6.00 -20.77 -12.91
N THR A 423 7.17 -20.53 -12.34
CA THR A 423 7.85 -21.40 -11.37
C THR A 423 8.02 -20.68 -10.03
N ASN A 424 8.53 -21.40 -9.03
CA ASN A 424 8.79 -20.87 -7.69
C ASN A 424 10.26 -20.47 -7.46
N HIS A 425 11.10 -20.49 -8.50
CA HIS A 425 12.53 -20.13 -8.41
C HIS A 425 12.89 -19.11 -9.48
N VAL A 426 13.94 -18.32 -9.21
CA VAL A 426 14.39 -17.27 -10.10
C VAL A 426 15.11 -17.90 -11.29
N LEU A 427 14.69 -17.55 -12.50
CA LEU A 427 15.24 -18.08 -13.75
C LEU A 427 16.11 -17.06 -14.50
N ALA A 428 15.86 -15.78 -14.26
CA ALA A 428 16.52 -14.67 -14.94
C ALA A 428 16.33 -13.37 -14.16
N TYR A 429 17.08 -12.35 -14.56
CA TYR A 429 16.88 -10.96 -14.14
C TYR A 429 16.57 -10.10 -15.37
N ASP A 430 15.69 -9.11 -15.20
CA ASP A 430 15.47 -8.11 -16.24
C ASP A 430 16.55 -7.02 -16.25
N ASN A 431 16.47 -6.10 -17.21
CA ASN A 431 17.44 -5.00 -17.35
C ASN A 431 17.44 -3.99 -16.19
N LYS A 432 16.51 -4.11 -15.23
CA LYS A 432 16.42 -3.31 -14.01
C LYS A 432 16.79 -4.12 -12.76
N GLY A 433 17.29 -5.34 -12.94
CA GLY A 433 17.66 -6.24 -11.83
C GLY A 433 16.47 -6.92 -11.15
N ARG A 434 15.27 -6.91 -11.77
CA ARG A 434 14.09 -7.57 -11.22
C ARG A 434 14.09 -9.06 -11.52
N LYS A 435 13.70 -9.87 -10.54
CA LYS A 435 13.63 -11.32 -10.60
C LYS A 435 12.49 -11.77 -11.50
N LEU A 436 12.81 -12.73 -12.36
CA LEU A 436 11.88 -13.36 -13.28
C LEU A 436 11.68 -14.81 -12.86
N TYR A 437 10.44 -15.14 -12.50
CA TYR A 437 10.04 -16.46 -12.02
C TYR A 437 9.35 -17.30 -13.10
N GLY A 438 9.28 -16.82 -14.35
CA GLY A 438 8.58 -17.51 -15.42
C GLY A 438 9.38 -17.56 -16.70
N PHE A 439 8.84 -18.31 -17.66
CA PHE A 439 9.36 -18.36 -19.01
C PHE A 439 8.23 -18.71 -19.99
N LYS A 440 8.50 -18.46 -21.28
CA LYS A 440 7.64 -18.84 -22.38
C LYS A 440 8.32 -19.90 -23.23
N ILE A 441 7.60 -20.96 -23.59
CA ILE A 441 8.03 -21.90 -24.62
C ILE A 441 7.40 -21.46 -25.94
N HIS A 442 8.23 -21.12 -26.91
CA HIS A 442 7.80 -20.75 -28.25
C HIS A 442 7.95 -21.93 -29.21
N TYR A 443 6.82 -22.49 -29.64
CA TYR A 443 6.77 -23.60 -30.58
C TYR A 443 6.82 -23.13 -32.04
N SER A 444 7.54 -23.88 -32.88
CA SER A 444 7.61 -23.65 -34.32
C SER A 444 7.96 -24.92 -35.10
N LYS A 445 7.85 -24.87 -36.43
CA LYS A 445 8.27 -25.97 -37.32
C LYS A 445 9.77 -26.30 -37.21
N THR A 446 10.60 -25.31 -36.84
CA THR A 446 12.06 -25.46 -36.77
C THR A 446 12.56 -25.90 -35.39
N GLY A 447 11.67 -26.13 -34.43
CA GLY A 447 12.01 -26.42 -33.03
C GLY A 447 11.51 -25.35 -32.06
N VAL A 448 11.74 -25.58 -30.77
CA VAL A 448 11.30 -24.73 -29.66
C VAL A 448 12.42 -23.82 -29.16
N HIS A 449 12.06 -22.70 -28.54
CA HIS A 449 13.00 -21.94 -27.70
C HIS A 449 12.27 -21.35 -26.51
N LEU A 450 13.00 -21.24 -25.41
CA LEU A 450 12.53 -20.73 -24.13
C LEU A 450 12.98 -19.28 -23.99
N VAL A 451 12.09 -18.42 -23.50
CA VAL A 451 12.35 -16.99 -23.26
C VAL A 451 11.96 -16.66 -21.83
N PRO A 452 12.84 -16.02 -21.03
CA PRO A 452 12.48 -15.62 -19.68
C PRO A 452 11.31 -14.63 -19.66
N TRP A 453 10.50 -14.73 -18.61
CA TRP A 453 9.28 -13.95 -18.45
C TRP A 453 9.04 -13.62 -16.98
N LYS A 454 8.35 -12.52 -16.70
CA LYS A 454 8.06 -12.10 -15.32
C LYS A 454 7.40 -13.17 -14.45
N GLY A 455 6.64 -14.09 -15.06
CA GLY A 455 5.78 -15.01 -14.32
C GLY A 455 4.45 -14.36 -13.96
N GLU A 456 3.42 -15.17 -13.77
CA GLU A 456 2.11 -14.69 -13.37
C GLU A 456 2.15 -14.21 -11.91
N ASN A 457 1.44 -13.11 -11.62
CA ASN A 457 1.36 -12.51 -10.28
C ASN A 457 2.67 -12.01 -9.64
N ASN A 458 3.78 -11.96 -10.38
CA ASN A 458 5.06 -11.44 -9.87
C ASN A 458 4.93 -10.00 -9.33
N SER A 459 5.23 -9.84 -8.04
CA SER A 459 5.13 -8.59 -7.28
C SER A 459 6.14 -7.53 -7.71
N GLU A 460 7.26 -7.91 -8.33
CA GLU A 460 8.30 -6.97 -8.80
C GLU A 460 7.86 -6.15 -10.03
N PHE A 461 6.75 -6.53 -10.66
CA PHE A 461 6.20 -5.89 -11.86
C PHE A 461 4.82 -5.25 -11.62
N LYS A 462 4.44 -5.00 -10.36
CA LYS A 462 3.18 -4.38 -9.96
C LYS A 462 3.30 -2.89 -9.69
#